data_AF-A0A1F9LX51-F1
#
_entry.id   AF-A0A1F9LX51-F1
#
_cell.length_a   1.000
_cell.length_b   1.000
_cell.length_c   1.000
_cell.angle_alpha   90.00
_cell.angle_beta   90.00
_cell.angle_gamma   90.00
#
_symmetry.space_group_name_H-M   'P 1'
#
loop_
_entity.id
_entity.type
_entity.pdbx_description
1 polymer ?
#
loop_
_entity_poly.entity_id
_entity_poly.type
_entity_poly.pdbx_seq_one_letter_code
_entity_poly.pdbx_strand_id
1 'polypeptide(L)'
;MRATLDELSSEMGNLKSFVESISPINELLKSNADSVIEKYLRGRRKLDYVAFIVSLYAAFESFVENLVWAYTKLESSRVQYSALPEKLQRKHLKQSAELLVRARLGEGRYSDVTEEEVVTNLHDCLSGQKIYALNRSAVVHHDLNLRSDTIQDIFARIGIDNVNQKARKMEALILWQKMVVGLEGFPSELPESTISYRIDNFVERRNQISHSSTNLDNYLGSTDMLDLLNFVEAYGKALYFILASDVLRKRYILSAEDSKKLALDDTEGPYYNGFVVIIDRPDINIAKGQQIVASRNDDVTQWGHIVSIQVDGNDVEEVGNDAHTQKLGLRLEFKVTKGTQLYLLKKKENVVW
;
A
#
# COMPACT_ATOMS: atom_id res chain seq x y z
N MET A 1 7.39 4.61 -3.73
CA MET A 1 6.39 3.90 -2.91
C MET A 1 6.04 2.56 -3.54
N ARG A 2 5.86 2.50 -4.87
CA ARG A 2 5.59 1.25 -5.60
C ARG A 2 6.52 0.09 -5.21
N ALA A 3 7.83 0.33 -5.17
CA ALA A 3 8.82 -0.67 -4.80
C ALA A 3 8.52 -1.37 -3.45
N THR A 4 7.96 -0.65 -2.47
CA THR A 4 7.57 -1.21 -1.18
C THR A 4 6.40 -2.19 -1.31
N LEU A 5 5.46 -1.92 -2.21
CA LEU A 5 4.37 -2.85 -2.52
C LEU A 5 4.89 -4.09 -3.28
N ASP A 6 5.79 -3.90 -4.24
CA ASP A 6 6.37 -5.01 -5.00
C ASP A 6 7.18 -5.96 -4.10
N GLU A 7 7.94 -5.40 -3.15
CA GLU A 7 8.64 -6.18 -2.12
C GLU A 7 7.66 -6.99 -1.25
N LEU A 8 6.58 -6.36 -0.76
CA LEU A 8 5.53 -7.08 -0.03
C LEU A 8 4.94 -8.21 -0.88
N SER A 9 4.57 -7.94 -2.13
CA SER A 9 4.02 -8.96 -3.03
C SER A 9 4.99 -10.11 -3.28
N SER A 10 6.29 -9.85 -3.39
CA SER A 10 7.30 -10.90 -3.50
C SER A 10 7.37 -11.76 -2.24
N GLU A 11 7.39 -11.14 -1.06
CA GLU A 11 7.41 -11.85 0.22
C GLU A 11 6.14 -12.69 0.42
N MET A 12 4.96 -12.15 0.07
CA MET A 12 3.70 -12.90 0.09
C MET A 12 3.74 -14.10 -0.87
N GLY A 13 4.34 -13.95 -2.05
CA GLY A 13 4.53 -15.05 -3.01
C GLY A 13 5.43 -16.17 -2.47
N ASN A 14 6.52 -15.82 -1.78
CA ASN A 14 7.42 -16.76 -1.13
C ASN A 14 6.71 -17.51 0.01
N LEU A 15 6.01 -16.79 0.88
CA LEU A 15 5.25 -17.39 1.99
C LEU A 15 4.10 -18.26 1.49
N LYS A 16 3.43 -17.88 0.40
CA LYS A 16 2.40 -18.70 -0.23
C LYS A 16 2.96 -20.02 -0.72
N SER A 17 4.09 -19.98 -1.45
CA SER A 17 4.80 -21.18 -1.89
C SER A 17 5.20 -22.08 -0.72
N PHE A 18 5.66 -21.48 0.39
CA PHE A 18 5.96 -22.21 1.62
C PHE A 18 4.71 -22.92 2.18
N VAL A 19 3.59 -22.21 2.34
CA VAL A 19 2.36 -22.78 2.90
C VAL A 19 1.79 -23.89 2.00
N GLU A 20 1.80 -23.70 0.68
CA GLU A 20 1.36 -24.70 -0.29
C GLU A 20 2.23 -25.97 -0.26
N SER A 21 3.51 -25.86 0.11
CA SER A 21 4.41 -27.02 0.27
C SER A 21 4.15 -27.86 1.53
N ILE A 22 3.45 -27.32 2.54
CA ILE A 22 3.26 -27.99 3.84
C ILE A 22 2.51 -29.31 3.66
N SER A 23 1.36 -29.29 2.96
CA SER A 23 0.50 -30.47 2.81
C SER A 23 1.18 -31.60 2.03
N PRO A 24 1.74 -31.37 0.82
CA PRO A 24 2.42 -32.42 0.07
C PRO A 24 3.56 -33.08 0.84
N ILE A 25 4.38 -32.29 1.55
CA ILE A 25 5.50 -32.84 2.32
C ILE A 25 4.97 -33.64 3.53
N ASN A 26 3.92 -33.15 4.20
CA ASN A 26 3.33 -33.88 5.33
C ASN A 26 2.70 -35.21 4.90
N GLU A 27 2.08 -35.27 3.71
CA GLU A 27 1.54 -36.51 3.15
C GLU A 27 2.65 -37.51 2.80
N LEU A 28 3.72 -37.04 2.16
CA LEU A 28 4.88 -37.87 1.83
C LEU A 28 5.55 -38.46 3.08
N LEU A 29 5.63 -37.70 4.16
CA LEU A 29 6.21 -38.19 5.42
C LEU A 29 5.30 -39.21 6.10
N LYS A 30 3.97 -39.00 6.09
CA LYS A 30 3.00 -39.94 6.69
C LYS A 30 3.00 -41.32 6.02
N SER A 31 3.24 -41.40 4.71
CA SER A 31 3.21 -42.67 3.98
C SER A 31 4.34 -43.65 4.37
N ASN A 32 5.35 -43.19 5.12
CA ASN A 32 6.48 -44.01 5.54
C ASN A 32 6.22 -44.90 6.79
N ALA A 33 5.02 -44.87 7.40
CA ALA A 33 4.53 -45.75 8.48
C ALA A 33 5.43 -45.94 9.73
N ASP A 34 6.47 -45.13 9.92
CA ASP A 34 7.38 -45.20 11.06
C ASP A 34 6.89 -44.31 12.22
N SER A 35 6.71 -44.92 13.40
CA SER A 35 6.34 -44.24 14.65
C SER A 35 7.26 -43.08 15.03
N VAL A 36 8.53 -43.11 14.62
CA VAL A 36 9.50 -42.02 14.82
C VAL A 36 9.14 -40.81 13.93
N ILE A 37 8.70 -41.05 12.70
CA ILE A 37 8.29 -40.01 11.76
C ILE A 37 7.03 -39.29 12.24
N GLU A 38 6.08 -40.01 12.85
CA GLU A 38 4.89 -39.38 13.45
C GLU A 38 5.22 -38.36 14.54
N LYS A 39 6.24 -38.66 15.37
CA LYS A 39 6.72 -37.72 16.40
C LYS A 39 7.33 -36.46 15.76
N TYR A 40 8.13 -36.61 14.70
CA TYR A 40 8.70 -35.47 13.99
C TYR A 40 7.66 -34.64 13.25
N LEU A 41 6.58 -35.24 12.75
CA LEU A 41 5.49 -34.53 12.10
C LEU A 41 4.78 -33.53 13.03
N ARG A 42 4.62 -33.88 14.31
CA ARG A 42 4.06 -32.94 15.31
C ARG A 42 4.99 -31.75 15.55
N GLY A 43 6.29 -32.02 15.70
CA GLY A 43 7.31 -30.97 15.85
C GLY A 43 7.37 -30.05 14.63
N ARG A 44 7.30 -30.64 13.43
CA ARG A 44 7.30 -29.90 12.16
C ARG A 44 6.11 -28.96 12.02
N ARG A 45 4.88 -29.41 12.31
CA ARG A 45 3.70 -28.53 12.27
C ARG A 45 3.86 -27.27 13.12
N LYS A 46 4.44 -27.41 14.32
CA LYS A 46 4.74 -26.29 15.20
C LYS A 46 5.78 -25.36 14.56
N LEU A 47 6.86 -25.90 14.02
CA LEU A 47 7.91 -25.12 13.37
C LEU A 47 7.40 -24.39 12.12
N ASP A 48 6.60 -25.06 11.29
CA ASP A 48 6.00 -24.49 10.09
C ASP A 48 5.09 -23.31 10.45
N TYR A 49 4.25 -23.48 11.48
CA TYR A 49 3.38 -22.42 11.99
C TYR A 49 4.18 -21.23 12.54
N VAL A 50 5.20 -21.49 13.35
CA VAL A 50 6.05 -20.45 13.95
C VAL A 50 6.78 -19.68 12.86
N ALA A 51 7.41 -20.38 11.91
CA ALA A 51 8.10 -19.77 10.79
C ALA A 51 7.15 -18.91 9.96
N PHE A 52 5.95 -19.42 9.65
CA PHE A 52 4.93 -18.68 8.91
C PHE A 52 4.53 -17.37 9.60
N ILE A 53 4.13 -17.42 10.88
CA ILE A 53 3.64 -16.22 11.58
C ILE A 53 4.76 -15.20 11.78
N VAL A 54 5.96 -15.63 12.16
CA VAL A 54 7.09 -14.73 12.37
C VAL A 54 7.49 -14.04 11.06
N SER A 55 7.63 -14.81 9.97
CA SER A 55 7.99 -14.25 8.67
C SER A 55 6.90 -13.34 8.11
N LEU A 56 5.62 -13.73 8.22
CA LEU A 56 4.51 -12.88 7.79
C LEU A 56 4.47 -11.56 8.57
N TYR A 57 4.74 -11.61 9.87
CA TYR A 57 4.76 -10.40 10.71
C TYR A 57 5.92 -9.49 10.35
N ALA A 58 7.12 -10.05 10.19
CA ALA A 58 8.30 -9.28 9.80
C ALA A 58 8.10 -8.61 8.43
N ALA A 59 7.55 -9.33 7.44
CA ALA A 59 7.24 -8.78 6.13
C ALA A 59 6.20 -7.65 6.22
N PHE A 60 5.15 -7.82 7.01
CA PHE A 60 4.12 -6.81 7.19
C PHE A 60 4.63 -5.56 7.94
N GLU A 61 5.44 -5.75 8.97
CA GLU A 61 6.05 -4.66 9.74
C GLU A 61 7.00 -3.84 8.88
N SER A 62 7.92 -4.51 8.18
CA SER A 62 8.82 -3.87 7.21
C SER A 62 8.05 -3.08 6.15
N PHE A 63 6.98 -3.67 5.60
CA PHE A 63 6.13 -3.00 4.62
C PHE A 63 5.51 -1.71 5.18
N VAL A 64 4.90 -1.76 6.37
CA VAL A 64 4.26 -0.58 6.98
C VAL A 64 5.28 0.52 7.24
N GLU A 65 6.43 0.20 7.83
CA GLU A 65 7.50 1.16 8.09
C GLU A 65 8.03 1.80 6.80
N ASN A 66 8.35 0.97 5.80
CA ASN A 66 8.88 1.44 4.52
C ASN A 66 7.87 2.28 3.75
N LEU A 67 6.59 1.93 3.82
CA LEU A 67 5.54 2.66 3.14
C LEU A 67 5.33 4.04 3.77
N VAL A 68 5.25 4.09 5.11
CA VAL A 68 5.16 5.34 5.89
C VAL A 68 6.36 6.24 5.62
N TRP A 69 7.56 5.68 5.61
CA TRP A 69 8.78 6.42 5.29
C TRP A 69 8.75 6.96 3.85
N ALA A 70 8.43 6.13 2.86
CA ALA A 70 8.42 6.51 1.46
C ALA A 70 7.43 7.65 1.19
N TYR A 71 6.23 7.58 1.78
CA TYR A 71 5.25 8.65 1.72
C TYR A 71 5.77 9.93 2.39
N THR A 72 6.27 9.81 3.62
CA THR A 72 6.71 10.99 4.39
C THR A 72 7.89 11.69 3.73
N LYS A 73 8.86 10.93 3.21
CA LYS A 73 9.99 11.46 2.45
C LYS A 73 9.53 12.24 1.23
N LEU A 74 8.54 11.70 0.49
CA LEU A 74 7.97 12.36 -0.67
C LEU A 74 7.26 13.66 -0.31
N GLU A 75 6.47 13.67 0.75
CA GLU A 75 5.76 14.89 1.18
C GLU A 75 6.74 15.94 1.70
N SER A 76 7.75 15.54 2.49
CA SER A 76 8.77 16.44 3.02
C SER A 76 9.61 17.14 1.96
N SER A 77 9.80 16.53 0.78
CA SER A 77 10.55 17.17 -0.32
C SER A 77 9.77 18.28 -1.03
N ARG A 78 8.46 18.38 -0.77
CA ARG A 78 7.55 19.32 -1.45
C ARG A 78 7.19 20.53 -0.60
N VAL A 79 7.29 20.39 0.72
CA VAL A 79 6.84 21.40 1.67
C VAL A 79 7.91 21.68 2.71
N GLN A 80 7.89 22.88 3.29
CA GLN A 80 8.73 23.19 4.44
C GLN A 80 8.35 22.31 5.64
N TYR A 81 9.31 22.06 6.54
CA TYR A 81 9.08 21.23 7.72
C TYR A 81 7.88 21.68 8.57
N SER A 82 7.69 22.99 8.70
CA SER A 82 6.57 23.61 9.42
C SER A 82 5.19 23.33 8.80
N ALA A 83 5.13 22.99 7.52
CA ALA A 83 3.91 22.66 6.80
C ALA A 83 3.56 21.16 6.83
N LEU A 84 4.44 20.31 7.38
CA LEU A 84 4.12 18.91 7.63
C LEU A 84 3.05 18.78 8.72
N PRO A 85 2.35 17.64 8.82
CA PRO A 85 1.40 17.39 9.90
C PRO A 85 2.04 17.61 11.28
N GLU A 86 1.37 18.38 12.15
CA GLU A 86 1.91 18.74 13.47
C GLU A 86 2.23 17.50 14.33
N LYS A 87 1.44 16.42 14.19
CA LYS A 87 1.70 15.13 14.83
C LYS A 87 3.04 14.52 14.37
N LEU A 88 3.36 14.62 13.08
CA LEU A 88 4.65 14.16 12.53
C LEU A 88 5.79 15.04 13.04
N GLN A 89 5.64 16.36 13.03
CA GLN A 89 6.68 17.28 13.54
C GLN A 89 7.03 16.95 15.00
N ARG A 90 6.02 16.85 15.87
CA ARG A 90 6.20 16.47 17.28
C ARG A 90 6.84 15.10 17.44
N LYS A 91 6.40 14.10 16.67
CA LYS A 91 6.98 12.75 16.70
C LYS A 91 8.45 12.79 16.29
N HIS A 92 8.76 13.43 15.16
CA HIS A 92 10.12 13.53 14.64
C HIS A 92 11.05 14.17 15.66
N LEU A 93 10.67 15.32 16.23
CA LEU A 93 11.46 16.01 17.25
C LEU A 93 11.71 15.12 18.48
N LYS A 94 10.63 14.57 19.06
CA LYS A 94 10.73 13.71 20.26
C LYS A 94 11.61 12.49 20.01
N GLN A 95 11.37 11.79 18.91
CA GLN A 95 12.07 10.54 18.61
C GLN A 95 13.52 10.76 18.17
N SER A 96 13.82 11.86 17.47
CA SER A 96 15.21 12.26 17.21
C SER A 96 15.98 12.54 18.50
N ALA A 97 15.36 13.23 19.46
CA ALA A 97 15.98 13.42 20.77
C ALA A 97 16.18 12.09 21.53
N GLU A 98 15.18 11.21 21.51
CA GLU A 98 15.30 9.88 22.14
C GLU A 98 16.40 9.02 21.49
N LEU A 99 16.58 9.09 20.16
CA LEU A 99 17.66 8.38 19.47
C LEU A 99 19.04 8.79 19.98
N LEU A 100 19.27 10.09 20.16
CA LEU A 100 20.52 10.63 20.70
C LEU A 100 20.76 10.21 22.16
N VAL A 101 19.70 10.17 22.98
CA VAL A 101 19.80 9.79 24.40
C VAL A 101 20.10 8.29 24.58
N ARG A 102 19.55 7.43 23.71
CA ARG A 102 19.69 5.97 23.85
C ARG A 102 21.12 5.47 23.61
N ALA A 103 22.00 6.26 23.00
CA ALA A 103 23.41 5.92 22.71
C ALA A 103 23.59 4.54 22.04
N ARG A 104 22.66 4.17 21.14
CA ARG A 104 22.70 2.94 20.31
C ARG A 104 22.90 3.23 18.83
N LEU A 105 23.26 4.48 18.50
CA LEU A 105 23.58 4.86 17.14
C LEU A 105 24.88 4.14 16.73
N GLY A 106 24.92 3.63 15.49
CA GLY A 106 25.98 2.73 15.05
C GLY A 106 25.82 1.25 15.45
N GLU A 107 24.73 0.87 16.14
CA GLU A 107 24.50 -0.52 16.55
C GLU A 107 23.15 -1.09 16.05
N GLY A 108 23.15 -2.38 15.70
CA GLY A 108 21.95 -3.15 15.38
C GLY A 108 21.09 -2.48 14.31
N ARG A 109 19.84 -2.15 14.65
CA ARG A 109 18.88 -1.49 13.73
C ARG A 109 19.25 -0.04 13.37
N TYR A 110 20.29 0.52 13.98
CA TYR A 110 20.80 1.88 13.77
C TYR A 110 22.26 1.89 13.32
N SER A 111 22.75 0.78 12.76
CA SER A 111 24.15 0.65 12.29
C SER A 111 24.56 1.78 11.34
N ASP A 112 23.61 2.27 10.55
CA ASP A 112 23.86 3.24 9.49
C ASP A 112 23.49 4.67 9.88
N VAL A 113 23.16 4.91 11.16
CA VAL A 113 22.72 6.22 11.65
C VAL A 113 23.76 6.77 12.62
N THR A 114 24.23 7.99 12.37
CA THR A 114 25.21 8.69 13.22
C THR A 114 24.56 9.82 14.03
N GLU A 115 25.16 10.18 15.16
CA GLU A 115 24.74 11.34 15.96
C GLU A 115 24.76 12.62 15.12
N GLU A 116 25.82 12.82 14.33
CA GLU A 116 26.00 13.99 13.47
C GLU A 116 24.87 14.12 12.44
N GLU A 117 24.51 13.02 11.79
CA GLU A 117 23.39 13.00 10.85
C GLU A 117 22.07 13.35 11.55
N VAL A 118 21.80 12.77 12.71
CA VAL A 118 20.56 13.03 13.46
C VAL A 118 20.44 14.50 13.86
N VAL A 119 21.53 15.08 14.37
CA VAL A 119 21.59 16.50 14.77
C VAL A 119 21.46 17.42 13.57
N THR A 120 22.15 17.14 12.47
CA THR A 120 22.11 17.95 11.24
C THR A 120 20.70 17.98 10.67
N ASN A 121 20.09 16.81 10.48
CA ASN A 121 18.71 16.68 10.00
C ASN A 121 17.73 17.46 10.89
N LEU A 122 17.88 17.36 12.21
CA LEU A 122 17.01 18.06 13.15
C LEU A 122 17.21 19.59 13.09
N HIS A 123 18.45 20.06 13.02
CA HIS A 123 18.77 21.46 12.84
C HIS A 123 18.15 22.03 11.57
N ASP A 124 18.30 21.35 10.43
CA ASP A 124 17.79 21.82 9.14
C ASP A 124 16.26 21.88 9.14
N CYS A 125 15.60 20.89 9.76
CA CYS A 125 14.15 20.91 9.97
C CYS A 125 13.69 22.14 10.79
N LEU A 126 14.37 22.43 11.90
CA LEU A 126 13.95 23.46 12.86
C LEU A 126 14.35 24.89 12.47
N SER A 127 15.44 25.04 11.72
CA SER A 127 15.93 26.34 11.25
C SER A 127 15.14 26.89 10.05
N GLY A 128 14.20 26.12 9.51
CA GLY A 128 13.37 26.53 8.38
C GLY A 128 14.11 26.49 7.04
N GLN A 129 15.15 25.65 6.93
CA GLN A 129 15.84 25.44 5.65
C GLN A 129 14.85 24.96 4.58
N LYS A 130 15.05 25.45 3.36
CA LYS A 130 14.22 25.05 2.21
C LYS A 130 14.43 23.58 1.86
N ILE A 131 15.65 23.08 2.04
CA ILE A 131 16.04 21.69 1.82
C ILE A 131 16.42 21.12 3.18
N TYR A 132 15.72 20.06 3.59
CA TYR A 132 15.96 19.36 4.84
C TYR A 132 15.70 17.86 4.63
N ALA A 133 16.20 17.04 5.53
CA ALA A 133 15.90 15.62 5.59
C ALA A 133 15.32 15.27 6.95
N LEU A 134 14.38 14.32 6.95
CA LEU A 134 13.83 13.74 8.17
C LEU A 134 14.68 12.54 8.59
N ASN A 135 14.81 12.34 9.90
CA ASN A 135 15.40 11.16 10.47
C ASN A 135 14.45 9.96 10.30
N ARG A 136 14.75 9.04 9.37
CA ARG A 136 13.90 7.86 9.08
C ARG A 136 13.51 7.10 10.34
N SER A 137 14.50 6.78 11.17
CA SER A 137 14.30 6.07 12.43
C SER A 137 13.31 6.76 13.35
N ALA A 138 13.28 8.10 13.39
CA ALA A 138 12.32 8.86 14.18
C ALA A 138 10.91 8.84 13.55
N VAL A 139 10.82 8.89 12.22
CA VAL A 139 9.55 8.86 11.47
C VAL A 139 8.85 7.52 11.62
N VAL A 140 9.56 6.40 11.47
CA VAL A 140 8.93 5.07 11.50
C VAL A 140 8.75 4.53 12.91
N HIS A 141 9.50 5.02 13.91
CA HIS A 141 9.49 4.49 15.28
C HIS A 141 8.09 4.23 15.84
N HIS A 142 7.90 3.02 16.36
CA HIS A 142 6.80 2.63 17.22
C HIS A 142 7.31 1.62 18.27
N ASP A 143 6.81 1.71 19.50
CA ASP A 143 7.18 0.79 20.60
C ASP A 143 6.16 -0.35 20.78
N LEU A 144 5.03 -0.27 20.08
CA LEU A 144 3.95 -1.25 20.14
C LEU A 144 3.96 -2.13 18.89
N ASN A 145 3.51 -3.37 19.06
CA ASN A 145 3.23 -4.24 17.92
C ASN A 145 2.11 -3.62 17.08
N LEU A 146 2.13 -3.86 15.76
CA LEU A 146 1.16 -3.36 14.78
C LEU A 146 -0.28 -3.90 14.95
N ARG A 147 -0.89 -3.68 16.11
CA ARG A 147 -2.33 -3.80 16.34
C ARG A 147 -3.08 -2.73 15.53
N SER A 148 -4.38 -2.93 15.36
CA SER A 148 -5.21 -2.08 14.50
C SER A 148 -5.14 -0.58 14.87
N ASP A 149 -5.14 -0.29 16.16
CA ASP A 149 -4.99 1.05 16.75
C ASP A 149 -3.61 1.65 16.51
N THR A 150 -2.56 0.83 16.60
CA THR A 150 -1.18 1.23 16.37
C THR A 150 -0.97 1.63 14.92
N ILE A 151 -1.51 0.84 13.96
CA ILE A 151 -1.48 1.20 12.54
C ILE A 151 -2.26 2.50 12.31
N GLN A 152 -3.45 2.63 12.91
CA GLN A 152 -4.27 3.83 12.83
C GLN A 152 -3.51 5.09 13.32
N ASP A 153 -2.76 4.98 14.43
CA ASP A 153 -1.96 6.07 14.98
C ASP A 153 -0.73 6.39 14.11
N ILE A 154 -0.01 5.37 13.62
CA ILE A 154 1.13 5.55 12.70
C ILE A 154 0.72 6.38 11.48
N PHE A 155 -0.40 6.05 10.84
CA PHE A 155 -0.89 6.79 9.68
C PHE A 155 -1.46 8.17 10.04
N ALA A 156 -2.15 8.30 11.17
CA ALA A 156 -2.64 9.60 11.63
C ALA A 156 -1.49 10.60 11.90
N ARG A 157 -0.33 10.12 12.36
CA ARG A 157 0.86 10.96 12.57
C ARG A 157 1.34 11.61 11.28
N ILE A 158 1.28 10.91 10.15
CA ILE A 158 1.65 11.43 8.82
C ILE A 158 0.49 12.13 8.10
N GLY A 159 -0.59 12.48 8.81
CA GLY A 159 -1.72 13.24 8.28
C GLY A 159 -2.80 12.39 7.60
N ILE A 160 -2.78 11.07 7.80
CA ILE A 160 -3.74 10.13 7.20
C ILE A 160 -4.62 9.57 8.30
N ASP A 161 -5.61 10.37 8.70
CA ASP A 161 -6.57 9.94 9.71
C ASP A 161 -7.52 8.86 9.15
N ASN A 162 -8.05 8.04 10.08
CA ASN A 162 -9.02 6.98 9.82
C ASN A 162 -8.62 5.98 8.71
N VAL A 163 -7.33 5.63 8.62
CA VAL A 163 -6.80 4.69 7.61
C VAL A 163 -7.57 3.37 7.56
N ASN A 164 -7.99 2.80 8.69
CA ASN A 164 -8.76 1.55 8.71
C ASN A 164 -10.14 1.75 8.10
N GLN A 165 -10.80 2.87 8.42
CA GLN A 165 -12.08 3.22 7.82
C GLN A 165 -11.98 3.41 6.31
N LYS A 166 -10.90 4.01 5.83
CA LYS A 166 -10.61 4.15 4.39
C LYS A 166 -10.34 2.79 3.75
N ALA A 167 -9.55 1.93 4.41
CA ALA A 167 -9.16 0.62 3.91
C ALA A 167 -10.37 -0.31 3.70
N ARG A 168 -11.40 -0.22 4.56
CA ARG A 168 -12.65 -1.00 4.42
C ARG A 168 -13.33 -0.87 3.06
N LYS A 169 -13.12 0.25 2.36
CA LYS A 169 -13.72 0.57 1.06
C LYS A 169 -12.84 0.19 -0.12
N MET A 170 -11.63 -0.31 0.14
CA MET A 170 -10.66 -0.61 -0.90
C MET A 170 -10.98 -1.91 -1.59
N GLU A 171 -10.91 -1.90 -2.92
CA GLU A 171 -11.25 -3.03 -3.78
C GLU A 171 -10.51 -4.31 -3.39
N ALA A 172 -9.22 -4.23 -3.08
CA ALA A 172 -8.42 -5.38 -2.67
C ALA A 172 -9.03 -6.14 -1.47
N LEU A 173 -9.51 -5.40 -0.47
CA LEU A 173 -10.13 -5.97 0.73
C LEU A 173 -11.54 -6.51 0.47
N ILE A 174 -12.32 -5.81 -0.36
CA ILE A 174 -13.64 -6.26 -0.80
C ILE A 174 -13.53 -7.58 -1.58
N LEU A 175 -12.54 -7.69 -2.48
CA LEU A 175 -12.27 -8.89 -3.25
C LEU A 175 -11.81 -10.05 -2.36
N TRP A 176 -10.92 -9.81 -1.40
CA TRP A 176 -10.54 -10.82 -0.41
C TRP A 176 -11.76 -11.34 0.35
N GLN A 177 -12.60 -10.45 0.89
CA GLN A 177 -13.81 -10.85 1.64
C GLN A 177 -14.77 -11.68 0.79
N LYS A 178 -14.90 -11.35 -0.51
CA LYS A 178 -15.70 -12.12 -1.46
C LYS A 178 -15.16 -13.56 -1.61
N MET A 179 -13.85 -13.72 -1.73
CA MET A 179 -13.23 -15.04 -1.82
C MET A 179 -13.47 -15.88 -0.56
N VAL A 180 -13.49 -15.24 0.62
CA VAL A 180 -13.65 -15.94 1.91
C VAL A 180 -15.10 -16.32 2.20
N VAL A 181 -16.07 -15.42 2.00
CA VAL A 181 -17.47 -15.65 2.41
C VAL A 181 -18.31 -16.24 1.28
N GLY A 182 -17.82 -16.22 0.04
CA GLY A 182 -18.56 -16.80 -1.10
C GLY A 182 -19.89 -16.10 -1.38
N LEU A 183 -20.05 -14.84 -0.97
CA LEU A 183 -21.31 -14.12 -1.10
C LEU A 183 -21.65 -13.79 -2.55
N GLU A 184 -22.92 -14.02 -2.91
CA GLU A 184 -23.57 -13.45 -4.09
C GLU A 184 -23.93 -11.98 -3.82
N GLY A 185 -22.93 -11.09 -3.90
CA GLY A 185 -23.13 -9.65 -3.73
C GLY A 185 -21.82 -8.91 -3.48
N PHE A 186 -21.72 -7.67 -3.94
CA PHE A 186 -20.57 -6.79 -3.67
C PHE A 186 -20.94 -5.83 -2.54
N PRO A 187 -20.49 -6.05 -1.28
CA PRO A 187 -20.58 -5.01 -0.29
C PRO A 187 -19.71 -3.83 -0.74
N SER A 188 -20.21 -2.61 -0.57
CA SER A 188 -19.45 -1.38 -0.86
C SER A 188 -18.31 -1.15 0.12
N GLU A 189 -18.36 -1.79 1.30
CA GLU A 189 -17.33 -1.75 2.32
C GLU A 189 -17.37 -2.99 3.22
N LEU A 190 -16.23 -3.33 3.83
CA LEU A 190 -16.17 -4.36 4.88
C LEU A 190 -16.93 -3.93 6.14
N PRO A 191 -17.41 -4.88 6.96
CA PRO A 191 -17.86 -4.59 8.32
C PRO A 191 -16.78 -3.86 9.14
N GLU A 192 -17.21 -3.01 10.07
CA GLU A 192 -16.32 -2.11 10.83
C GLU A 192 -15.24 -2.84 11.63
N SER A 193 -15.61 -3.96 12.26
CA SER A 193 -14.71 -4.75 13.09
C SER A 193 -13.80 -5.70 12.32
N THR A 194 -13.99 -5.88 11.01
CA THR A 194 -13.27 -6.92 10.25
C THR A 194 -11.76 -6.69 10.27
N ILE A 195 -11.31 -5.47 9.99
CA ILE A 195 -9.88 -5.15 9.94
C ILE A 195 -9.27 -5.27 11.34
N SER A 196 -9.91 -4.68 12.36
CA SER A 196 -9.37 -4.72 13.73
C SER A 196 -9.29 -6.15 14.25
N TYR A 197 -10.37 -6.92 14.11
CA TYR A 197 -10.38 -8.32 14.49
C TYR A 197 -9.26 -9.12 13.81
N ARG A 198 -9.10 -9.00 12.49
CA ARG A 198 -8.10 -9.79 11.75
C ARG A 198 -6.67 -9.41 12.12
N ILE A 199 -6.35 -8.12 12.21
CA ILE A 199 -5.01 -7.65 12.59
C ILE A 199 -4.70 -7.99 14.04
N ASP A 200 -5.64 -7.78 14.96
CA ASP A 200 -5.37 -8.02 16.38
C ASP A 200 -5.22 -9.50 16.68
N ASN A 201 -5.97 -10.38 16.01
CA ASN A 201 -5.74 -11.84 16.08
C ASN A 201 -4.39 -12.24 15.50
N PHE A 202 -3.96 -11.62 14.40
CA PHE A 202 -2.65 -11.88 13.82
C PHE A 202 -1.51 -11.50 14.78
N VAL A 203 -1.58 -10.30 15.37
CA VAL A 203 -0.61 -9.83 16.36
C VAL A 203 -0.63 -10.72 17.60
N GLU A 204 -1.80 -11.15 18.05
CA GLU A 204 -1.93 -12.03 19.21
C GLU A 204 -1.24 -13.37 18.98
N ARG A 205 -1.41 -13.97 17.79
CA ARG A 205 -0.70 -15.20 17.41
C ARG A 205 0.82 -15.02 17.44
N ARG A 206 1.32 -13.88 16.94
CA ARG A 206 2.75 -13.55 17.01
C ARG A 206 3.23 -13.44 18.45
N ASN A 207 2.47 -12.80 19.33
CA ASN A 207 2.82 -12.67 20.75
C ASN A 207 2.86 -14.03 21.48
N GLN A 208 1.90 -14.91 21.21
CA GLN A 208 1.85 -16.26 21.78
C GLN A 208 3.10 -17.08 21.42
N ILE A 209 3.59 -16.94 20.19
CA ILE A 209 4.84 -17.56 19.74
C ILE A 209 6.03 -17.02 20.54
N SER A 210 6.17 -15.69 20.65
CA SER A 210 7.29 -15.05 21.35
C SER A 210 7.34 -15.40 22.84
N HIS A 211 6.18 -15.57 23.49
CA HIS A 211 6.11 -15.91 24.92
C HIS A 211 6.15 -17.41 25.22
N SER A 212 6.46 -18.26 24.23
CA SER A 212 6.62 -19.71 24.39
C SER A 212 5.44 -20.39 25.11
N SER A 213 4.22 -19.86 24.98
CA SER A 213 3.06 -20.44 25.64
C SER A 213 2.86 -21.87 25.14
N THR A 214 3.02 -22.82 26.06
CA THR A 214 3.22 -24.25 25.77
C THR A 214 1.95 -24.97 25.30
N ASN A 215 0.82 -24.25 25.21
CA ASN A 215 -0.51 -24.75 24.83
C ASN A 215 -1.02 -24.07 23.55
N LEU A 216 -0.24 -24.10 22.47
CA LEU A 216 -0.76 -23.82 21.13
C LEU A 216 -1.41 -25.09 20.57
N ASP A 217 -2.54 -25.52 21.16
CA ASP A 217 -3.36 -26.60 20.59
C ASP A 217 -4.14 -26.13 19.34
N ASN A 218 -4.01 -24.84 18.98
CA ASN A 218 -4.75 -24.18 17.90
C ASN A 218 -3.81 -23.54 16.84
N TYR A 219 -2.86 -24.34 16.34
CA TYR A 219 -2.07 -23.97 15.16
C TYR A 219 -2.98 -23.81 13.94
N LEU A 220 -2.72 -22.79 13.12
CA LEU A 220 -3.42 -22.62 11.85
C LEU A 220 -3.12 -23.81 10.93
N GLY A 221 -4.15 -24.34 10.27
CA GLY A 221 -3.94 -25.23 9.13
C GLY A 221 -3.51 -24.44 7.89
N SER A 222 -3.02 -25.12 6.86
CA SER A 222 -2.57 -24.46 5.61
C SER A 222 -3.66 -23.56 5.00
N THR A 223 -4.92 -23.96 5.07
CA THR A 223 -6.06 -23.15 4.59
C THR A 223 -6.16 -21.82 5.35
N ASP A 224 -6.09 -21.84 6.69
CA ASP A 224 -6.19 -20.62 7.49
C ASP A 224 -4.93 -19.76 7.37
N MET A 225 -3.76 -20.38 7.16
CA MET A 225 -2.53 -19.65 6.83
C MET A 225 -2.68 -18.90 5.50
N LEU A 226 -3.22 -19.55 4.46
CA LEU A 226 -3.49 -18.90 3.18
C LEU A 226 -4.52 -17.78 3.30
N ASP A 227 -5.59 -17.96 4.08
CA ASP A 227 -6.56 -16.89 4.33
C ASP A 227 -5.91 -15.68 5.02
N LEU A 228 -5.11 -15.92 6.07
CA LEU A 228 -4.38 -14.86 6.77
C LEU A 228 -3.39 -14.15 5.84
N LEU A 229 -2.66 -14.89 5.01
CA LEU A 229 -1.73 -14.32 4.03
C LEU A 229 -2.46 -13.44 3.01
N ASN A 230 -3.57 -13.94 2.44
CA ASN A 230 -4.37 -13.19 1.48
C ASN A 230 -4.98 -11.92 2.11
N PHE A 231 -5.38 -12.00 3.38
CA PHE A 231 -5.85 -10.83 4.13
C PHE A 231 -4.76 -9.78 4.29
N VAL A 232 -3.57 -10.18 4.77
CA VAL A 232 -2.43 -9.27 4.99
C VAL A 232 -2.01 -8.62 3.67
N GLU A 233 -1.96 -9.38 2.58
CA GLU A 233 -1.66 -8.85 1.26
C GLU A 233 -2.72 -7.83 0.80
N ALA A 234 -4.01 -8.16 0.93
CA ALA A 234 -5.11 -7.28 0.55
C ALA A 234 -5.13 -5.98 1.37
N TYR A 235 -4.86 -6.08 2.68
CA TYR A 235 -4.75 -4.92 3.55
C TYR A 235 -3.51 -4.07 3.22
N GLY A 236 -2.36 -4.69 2.94
CA GLY A 236 -1.18 -3.98 2.47
C GLY A 236 -1.43 -3.20 1.18
N LYS A 237 -2.09 -3.82 0.19
CA LYS A 237 -2.55 -3.15 -1.04
C LYS A 237 -3.50 -1.99 -0.75
N ALA A 238 -4.40 -2.14 0.21
CA ALA A 238 -5.30 -1.07 0.63
C ALA A 238 -4.56 0.12 1.25
N LEU A 239 -3.60 -0.13 2.16
CA LEU A 239 -2.77 0.91 2.77
C LEU A 239 -1.93 1.65 1.73
N TYR A 240 -1.32 0.91 0.80
CA TYR A 240 -0.60 1.48 -0.34
C TYR A 240 -1.51 2.41 -1.15
N PHE A 241 -2.69 1.91 -1.52
CA PHE A 241 -3.63 2.64 -2.36
C PHE A 241 -4.04 3.96 -1.71
N ILE A 242 -4.32 3.96 -0.41
CA ILE A 242 -4.71 5.17 0.33
C ILE A 242 -3.62 6.25 0.23
N LEU A 243 -2.35 5.89 0.46
CA LEU A 243 -1.25 6.86 0.41
C LEU A 243 -0.94 7.31 -1.02
N ALA A 244 -0.96 6.38 -1.97
CA ALA A 244 -0.80 6.67 -3.39
C ALA A 244 -1.88 7.66 -3.86
N SER A 245 -3.15 7.40 -3.54
CA SER A 245 -4.27 8.29 -3.83
C SER A 245 -4.08 9.68 -3.24
N ASP A 246 -3.62 9.79 -1.99
CA ASP A 246 -3.37 11.09 -1.36
C ASP A 246 -2.26 11.88 -2.08
N VAL A 247 -1.16 11.21 -2.44
CA VAL A 247 -0.06 11.80 -3.23
C VAL A 247 -0.56 12.31 -4.58
N LEU A 248 -1.30 11.47 -5.30
CA LEU A 248 -1.85 11.80 -6.61
C LEU A 248 -2.86 12.94 -6.52
N ARG A 249 -3.72 12.94 -5.50
CA ARG A 249 -4.70 13.99 -5.24
C ARG A 249 -4.02 15.34 -5.04
N LYS A 250 -3.08 15.42 -4.09
CA LYS A 250 -2.37 16.67 -3.80
C LYS A 250 -1.63 17.22 -5.01
N ARG A 251 -0.94 16.35 -5.76
CA ARG A 251 -0.09 16.75 -6.88
C ARG A 251 -0.85 17.07 -8.16
N TYR A 252 -1.80 16.22 -8.54
CA TYR A 252 -2.41 16.26 -9.87
C TYR A 252 -3.85 16.75 -9.88
N ILE A 253 -4.53 16.78 -8.73
CA ILE A 253 -5.91 17.27 -8.66
C ILE A 253 -5.94 18.67 -8.04
N LEU A 254 -5.33 18.83 -6.86
CA LEU A 254 -5.40 20.09 -6.11
C LEU A 254 -4.44 21.17 -6.62
N SER A 255 -3.19 20.81 -6.98
CA SER A 255 -2.22 21.76 -7.53
C SER A 255 -2.44 22.06 -9.03
N ALA A 256 -2.94 21.10 -9.80
CA ALA A 256 -3.21 21.18 -11.24
C ALA A 256 -2.02 21.60 -12.16
N GLU A 257 -0.84 21.85 -11.62
CA GLU A 257 0.33 22.31 -12.41
C GLU A 257 0.85 21.20 -13.34
N ASP A 258 0.96 19.97 -12.81
CA ASP A 258 1.55 18.83 -13.51
C ASP A 258 0.50 17.94 -14.22
N SER A 259 -0.77 18.36 -14.30
CA SER A 259 -1.85 17.61 -14.95
C SER A 259 -2.72 18.47 -15.85
N LYS A 260 -3.57 17.81 -16.65
CA LYS A 260 -4.65 18.45 -17.41
C LYS A 260 -5.93 17.67 -17.19
N LYS A 261 -6.96 18.34 -16.68
CA LYS A 261 -8.31 17.79 -16.62
C LYS A 261 -8.87 17.63 -18.04
N LEU A 262 -9.36 16.43 -18.35
CA LEU A 262 -9.98 16.11 -19.63
C LEU A 262 -11.49 16.38 -19.57
N ALA A 263 -12.04 16.93 -20.64
CA ALA A 263 -13.47 17.12 -20.80
C ALA A 263 -14.06 15.83 -21.37
N LEU A 264 -14.77 15.07 -20.52
CA LEU A 264 -15.49 13.87 -20.94
C LEU A 264 -16.77 14.27 -21.67
N ASP A 265 -17.07 13.56 -22.75
CA ASP A 265 -18.38 13.61 -23.38
C ASP A 265 -19.30 12.57 -22.74
N ASP A 266 -20.11 13.04 -21.78
CA ASP A 266 -21.10 12.22 -21.08
C ASP A 266 -22.31 11.82 -21.97
N THR A 267 -22.39 12.31 -23.21
CA THR A 267 -23.47 11.97 -24.17
C THR A 267 -23.09 10.83 -25.10
N GLU A 268 -21.80 10.64 -25.36
CA GLU A 268 -21.25 9.62 -26.25
C GLU A 268 -20.45 8.54 -25.51
N GLY A 269 -20.61 8.40 -24.19
CA GLY A 269 -19.86 7.38 -23.45
C GLY A 269 -20.26 7.32 -21.98
N PRO A 270 -19.66 6.39 -21.20
CA PRO A 270 -18.58 5.48 -21.59
C PRO A 270 -19.06 4.20 -22.31
N TYR A 271 -18.19 3.61 -23.14
CA TYR A 271 -18.38 2.33 -23.83
C TYR A 271 -17.61 1.17 -23.18
N TYR A 272 -17.81 -0.05 -23.67
CA TYR A 272 -17.10 -1.26 -23.23
C TYR A 272 -17.07 -1.42 -21.70
N ASN A 273 -18.23 -1.27 -21.06
CA ASN A 273 -18.36 -1.38 -19.60
C ASN A 273 -17.46 -0.41 -18.82
N GLY A 274 -17.28 0.82 -19.33
CA GLY A 274 -16.53 1.87 -18.67
C GLY A 274 -15.07 1.99 -19.10
N PHE A 275 -14.53 1.05 -19.89
CA PHE A 275 -13.11 1.08 -20.28
C PHE A 275 -12.78 2.04 -21.42
N VAL A 276 -13.79 2.47 -22.17
CA VAL A 276 -13.60 3.44 -23.27
C VAL A 276 -14.40 4.69 -22.98
N VAL A 277 -13.72 5.84 -23.03
CA VAL A 277 -14.33 7.16 -22.86
C VAL A 277 -14.13 8.00 -24.11
N ILE A 278 -15.08 8.87 -24.39
CA ILE A 278 -14.95 9.91 -25.41
C ILE A 278 -14.58 11.21 -24.71
N ILE A 279 -13.57 11.90 -25.21
CA ILE A 279 -13.18 13.21 -24.71
C ILE A 279 -13.22 14.24 -25.82
N ASP A 280 -13.50 15.48 -25.45
CA ASP A 280 -13.15 16.61 -26.28
C ASP A 280 -11.63 16.68 -26.41
N ARG A 281 -11.17 17.07 -27.58
CA ARG A 281 -9.75 17.26 -27.84
C ARG A 281 -9.13 18.24 -26.83
N PRO A 282 -8.16 17.80 -26.02
CA PRO A 282 -7.46 18.70 -25.12
C PRO A 282 -6.35 19.43 -25.88
N ASP A 283 -6.02 20.63 -25.41
CA ASP A 283 -4.88 21.42 -25.88
C ASP A 283 -3.53 20.91 -25.34
N ILE A 284 -3.32 19.59 -25.41
CA ILE A 284 -2.07 18.90 -25.07
C ILE A 284 -1.93 17.62 -25.91
N ASN A 285 -0.69 17.22 -26.17
CA ASN A 285 -0.40 15.94 -26.80
C ASN A 285 -0.88 14.79 -25.92
N ILE A 286 -1.52 13.81 -26.55
CA ILE A 286 -1.90 12.54 -25.91
C ILE A 286 -1.16 11.41 -26.61
N ALA A 287 -0.54 10.54 -25.84
CA ALA A 287 0.09 9.33 -26.35
C ALA A 287 -0.41 8.08 -25.63
N LYS A 288 -0.41 6.96 -26.34
CA LYS A 288 -0.59 5.64 -25.73
C LYS A 288 0.48 5.41 -24.67
N GLY A 289 0.10 4.77 -23.58
CA GLY A 289 0.96 4.55 -22.41
C GLY A 289 1.12 5.77 -21.50
N GLN A 290 0.51 6.92 -21.83
CA GLN A 290 0.53 8.07 -20.94
C GLN A 290 -0.31 7.81 -19.69
N GLN A 291 0.18 8.31 -18.55
CA GLN A 291 -0.43 8.12 -17.25
C GLN A 291 -1.64 9.01 -17.05
N ILE A 292 -2.67 8.43 -16.43
CA ILE A 292 -3.96 9.09 -16.20
C ILE A 292 -4.52 8.72 -14.83
N VAL A 293 -5.13 9.70 -14.18
CA VAL A 293 -5.76 9.58 -12.86
C VAL A 293 -7.25 9.85 -13.00
N ALA A 294 -8.06 9.01 -12.37
CA ALA A 294 -9.49 9.18 -12.21
C ALA A 294 -9.82 9.68 -10.81
N SER A 295 -10.73 10.65 -10.72
CA SER A 295 -11.20 11.18 -9.45
C SER A 295 -12.71 11.35 -9.39
N ARG A 296 -13.23 11.41 -8.17
CA ARG A 296 -14.62 11.74 -7.87
C ARG A 296 -14.64 12.58 -6.61
N ASN A 297 -15.24 13.76 -6.66
CA ASN A 297 -15.22 14.73 -5.55
C ASN A 297 -13.79 15.01 -5.03
N ASP A 298 -12.85 15.17 -5.97
CA ASP A 298 -11.41 15.34 -5.72
C ASP A 298 -10.68 14.16 -5.07
N ASP A 299 -11.36 13.06 -4.74
CA ASP A 299 -10.71 11.84 -4.27
C ASP A 299 -10.27 10.99 -5.45
N VAL A 300 -9.02 10.53 -5.42
CA VAL A 300 -8.48 9.61 -6.44
C VAL A 300 -9.12 8.25 -6.26
N THR A 301 -9.85 7.82 -7.29
CA THR A 301 -10.58 6.55 -7.29
C THR A 301 -9.83 5.45 -8.01
N GLN A 302 -9.09 5.77 -9.09
CA GLN A 302 -8.29 4.84 -9.90
C GLN A 302 -7.17 5.60 -10.61
N TRP A 303 -6.12 4.90 -11.03
CA TRP A 303 -5.07 5.44 -11.91
C TRP A 303 -4.48 4.31 -12.76
N GLY A 304 -3.84 4.66 -13.86
CA GLY A 304 -3.29 3.70 -14.82
C GLY A 304 -2.78 4.41 -16.07
N HIS A 305 -2.86 3.73 -17.20
CA HIS A 305 -2.41 4.23 -18.50
C HIS A 305 -3.52 4.25 -19.55
N ILE A 306 -3.28 5.04 -20.59
CA ILE A 306 -4.02 4.95 -21.85
C ILE A 306 -3.53 3.72 -22.62
N VAL A 307 -4.44 2.78 -22.87
CA VAL A 307 -4.17 1.50 -23.56
C VAL A 307 -4.20 1.68 -25.08
N SER A 308 -5.15 2.47 -25.59
CA SER A 308 -5.25 2.79 -27.02
C SER A 308 -6.01 4.11 -27.22
N ILE A 309 -5.78 4.74 -28.38
CA ILE A 309 -6.41 5.98 -28.80
C ILE A 309 -7.07 5.74 -30.16
N GLN A 310 -8.30 6.22 -30.33
CA GLN A 310 -9.02 6.19 -31.60
C GLN A 310 -9.46 7.58 -32.04
N VAL A 311 -9.31 7.82 -33.35
CA VAL A 311 -9.69 9.04 -34.06
C VAL A 311 -10.49 8.63 -35.29
N ASP A 312 -11.77 9.01 -35.35
CA ASP A 312 -12.68 8.66 -36.44
C ASP A 312 -12.67 7.16 -36.79
N GLY A 313 -12.60 6.31 -35.75
CA GLY A 313 -12.58 4.84 -35.87
C GLY A 313 -11.23 4.21 -36.17
N ASN A 314 -10.16 5.01 -36.34
CA ASN A 314 -8.81 4.50 -36.60
C ASN A 314 -7.95 4.55 -35.34
N ASP A 315 -7.22 3.47 -35.07
CA ASP A 315 -6.24 3.42 -33.98
C ASP A 315 -5.04 4.31 -34.30
N VAL A 316 -4.61 5.12 -33.34
CA VAL A 316 -3.42 5.96 -33.42
C VAL A 316 -2.56 5.80 -32.17
N GLU A 317 -1.26 5.98 -32.31
CA GLU A 317 -0.32 5.89 -31.18
C GLU A 317 -0.21 7.22 -30.42
N GLU A 318 -0.36 8.34 -31.13
CA GLU A 318 -0.35 9.67 -30.54
C GLU A 318 -1.26 10.64 -31.30
N VAL A 319 -1.67 11.69 -30.60
CA VAL A 319 -2.44 12.80 -31.14
C VAL A 319 -1.74 14.08 -30.69
N GLY A 320 -0.99 14.69 -31.61
CA GLY A 320 -0.31 15.98 -31.37
C GLY A 320 -1.26 17.17 -31.47
N ASN A 321 -0.91 18.33 -30.90
CA ASN A 321 -1.75 19.54 -30.77
C ASN A 321 -2.39 20.10 -32.05
N ASP A 322 -1.83 19.84 -33.24
CA ASP A 322 -2.28 20.46 -34.50
C ASP A 322 -3.32 19.64 -35.30
N ALA A 323 -3.73 18.46 -34.81
CA ALA A 323 -4.74 17.65 -35.49
C ALA A 323 -6.16 18.28 -35.47
N HIS A 324 -6.87 18.19 -36.58
CA HIS A 324 -8.19 18.82 -36.80
C HIS A 324 -9.39 18.08 -36.18
N THR A 325 -9.16 16.95 -35.50
CA THR A 325 -10.25 16.13 -34.95
C THR A 325 -10.87 16.79 -33.71
N GLN A 326 -12.19 16.74 -33.56
CA GLN A 326 -12.85 17.37 -32.40
C GLN A 326 -12.93 16.44 -31.17
N LYS A 327 -13.02 15.12 -31.38
CA LYS A 327 -13.21 14.12 -30.32
C LYS A 327 -12.22 12.97 -30.43
N LEU A 328 -11.88 12.38 -29.29
CA LEU A 328 -10.95 11.25 -29.19
C LEU A 328 -11.58 10.14 -28.36
N GLY A 329 -11.49 8.91 -28.85
CA GLY A 329 -11.79 7.72 -28.05
C GLY A 329 -10.56 7.26 -27.30
N LEU A 330 -10.63 7.16 -25.98
CA LEU A 330 -9.53 6.64 -25.15
C LEU A 330 -9.96 5.33 -24.47
N ARG A 331 -9.17 4.27 -24.68
CA ARG A 331 -9.28 3.05 -23.87
C ARG A 331 -8.33 3.13 -22.69
N LEU A 332 -8.82 2.89 -21.49
CA LEU A 332 -8.06 2.95 -20.24
C LEU A 332 -7.84 1.56 -19.63
N GLU A 333 -6.86 1.43 -18.75
CA GLU A 333 -6.61 0.20 -17.97
C GLU A 333 -7.68 -0.06 -16.91
N PHE A 334 -8.52 0.93 -16.62
CA PHE A 334 -9.47 0.91 -15.51
C PHE A 334 -10.84 1.43 -15.96
N LYS A 335 -11.88 1.15 -15.16
CA LYS A 335 -13.26 1.46 -15.52
C LYS A 335 -13.65 2.87 -15.08
N VAL A 336 -14.14 3.67 -16.01
CA VAL A 336 -14.72 4.99 -15.74
C VAL A 336 -16.22 4.84 -15.52
N THR A 337 -16.69 5.40 -14.41
CA THR A 337 -18.12 5.43 -14.05
C THR A 337 -18.66 6.85 -14.16
N LYS A 338 -19.97 7.02 -14.30
CA LYS A 338 -20.60 8.34 -14.44
C LYS A 338 -20.19 9.28 -13.29
N GLY A 339 -19.82 10.52 -13.63
CA GLY A 339 -19.36 11.54 -12.68
C GLY A 339 -17.88 11.44 -12.30
N THR A 340 -17.11 10.55 -12.92
CA THR A 340 -15.65 10.49 -12.79
C THR A 340 -15.02 11.62 -13.58
N GLN A 341 -13.97 12.25 -13.04
CA GLN A 341 -13.15 13.23 -13.73
C GLN A 341 -11.81 12.59 -14.06
N LEU A 342 -11.26 12.88 -15.25
CA LEU A 342 -9.98 12.35 -15.68
C LEU A 342 -8.91 13.44 -15.74
N TYR A 343 -7.71 13.11 -15.28
CA TYR A 343 -6.55 13.99 -15.24
C TYR A 343 -5.39 13.31 -15.94
N LEU A 344 -4.99 13.85 -17.10
CA LEU A 344 -3.83 13.39 -17.84
C LEU A 344 -2.57 13.99 -17.25
N LEU A 345 -1.56 13.17 -16.96
CA LEU A 345 -0.31 13.63 -16.39
C LEU A 345 0.61 14.18 -17.50
N LYS A 346 1.20 15.35 -17.25
CA LYS A 346 2.13 16.00 -18.19
C LYS A 346 3.54 15.39 -18.13
N LYS A 347 3.87 14.71 -17.04
CA LYS A 347 5.17 14.07 -16.80
C LYS A 347 4.95 12.69 -16.19
N LYS A 348 5.87 11.78 -16.47
CA LYS A 348 5.85 10.43 -15.89
C LYS A 348 6.09 10.50 -14.37
N GLU A 349 5.19 9.90 -13.61
CA GLU A 349 5.25 9.68 -12.18
C GLU A 349 5.69 8.24 -11.91
N ASN A 350 6.86 8.07 -11.29
CA ASN A 350 7.43 6.75 -10.99
C ASN A 350 7.32 6.40 -9.51
N VAL A 351 6.78 7.28 -8.66
CA VAL A 351 6.71 7.02 -7.22
C VAL A 351 5.55 6.07 -6.88
N VAL A 352 4.45 6.17 -7.64
CA VAL A 352 3.16 5.46 -7.44
C VAL A 352 2.86 4.40 -8.52
N TRP A 353 3.45 4.53 -9.70
CA TRP A 353 3.45 3.47 -10.70
C TRP A 353 4.67 2.57 -10.50
#